data_AF-A0A3D1EQ90-F1
#
_entry.id   AF-A0A3D1EQ90-F1
#
_cell.length_a   1.000
_cell.length_b   1.000
_cell.length_c   1.000
_cell.angle_alpha   90.00
_cell.angle_beta   90.00
_cell.angle_gamma   90.00
#
_symmetry.space_group_name_H-M   'P 1'
#
loop_
_entity.id
_entity.type
_entity.pdbx_description
1 polymer ?
#
loop_
_entity_poly.entity_id
_entity_poly.type
_entity_poly.pdbx_seq_one_letter_code
_entity_poly.pdbx_strand_id
1 'polypeptide(L)'
;MMMLRLIGLLFLVGCSSSMVTRDAESPLPRACVIFDGESGEALTWSTLMERVERADAVMLGERHDDLMGHLVQHAILEDAPNPSGLALEMLERDEQPLLDDFRDGLIDQTTFQELTESTNWAGVETWETFYQPAIDVVLRRGGPVVAANAPRRYVRHARIEGKSTLPTDQPRSLWFDLPSNVDDSLYRKKFFDLMGEGTDPSVGNQFFLAQRIWDASMGKSLADLRASGAQPAILLVGGFHVVDQGGTVLE
;
A
#
# COMPACT_ATOMS: atom_id res chain seq x y z
N MET A 1 -48.45 56.84 46.42
CA MET A 1 -47.35 57.80 46.25
C MET A 1 -46.15 57.04 45.69
N MET A 2 -45.73 57.41 44.47
CA MET A 2 -44.52 57.02 43.72
C MET A 2 -44.10 55.53 43.65
N MET A 3 -44.28 54.94 42.47
CA MET A 3 -43.54 53.75 42.00
C MET A 3 -42.05 54.08 41.87
N LEU A 4 -41.19 53.36 42.59
CA LEU A 4 -39.75 53.37 42.40
C LEU A 4 -39.37 52.12 41.57
N ARG A 5 -38.98 52.31 40.31
CA ARG A 5 -38.49 51.23 39.44
C ARG A 5 -37.03 50.93 39.80
N LEU A 6 -36.79 49.79 40.44
CA LEU A 6 -35.45 49.22 40.60
C LEU A 6 -35.04 48.57 39.27
N ILE A 7 -33.98 49.11 38.63
CA ILE A 7 -33.30 48.46 37.51
C ILE A 7 -32.21 47.58 38.13
N GLY A 8 -32.43 46.27 38.13
CA GLY A 8 -31.44 45.28 38.56
C GLY A 8 -30.39 45.06 37.49
N LEU A 9 -29.13 45.35 37.81
CA LEU A 9 -27.97 45.04 36.99
C LEU A 9 -27.59 43.57 37.24
N LEU A 10 -27.91 42.67 36.30
CA LEU A 10 -27.47 41.28 36.34
C LEU A 10 -25.99 41.21 35.91
N PHE A 11 -25.08 40.95 36.86
CA PHE A 11 -23.71 40.55 36.54
C PHE A 11 -23.71 39.06 36.15
N LEU A 12 -23.62 38.78 34.85
CA LEU A 12 -23.31 37.46 34.32
C LEU A 12 -21.81 37.18 34.54
N VAL A 13 -21.49 36.44 35.59
CA VAL A 13 -20.15 35.85 35.77
C VAL A 13 -20.07 34.63 34.87
N GLY A 14 -19.51 34.81 33.67
CA GLY A 14 -19.21 33.71 32.75
C GLY A 14 -18.03 32.90 33.28
N CYS A 15 -18.29 31.65 33.67
CA CYS A 15 -17.22 30.67 33.87
C CYS A 15 -16.67 30.29 32.49
N SER A 16 -15.54 30.89 32.11
CA SER A 16 -14.78 30.45 30.94
C SER A 16 -13.98 29.21 31.34
N SER A 17 -14.55 28.03 31.11
CA SER A 17 -13.77 26.79 31.12
C SER A 17 -12.91 26.80 29.86
N SER A 18 -11.65 27.23 29.98
CA SER A 18 -10.65 27.01 28.95
C SER A 18 -10.50 25.51 28.76
N MET A 19 -11.09 24.98 27.67
CA MET A 19 -10.72 23.66 27.17
C MET A 19 -9.24 23.74 26.83
N VAL A 20 -8.41 23.16 27.68
CA VAL A 20 -7.03 22.82 27.31
C VAL A 20 -7.16 21.82 26.18
N THR A 21 -6.98 22.27 24.95
CA THR A 21 -6.70 21.38 23.83
C THR A 21 -5.40 20.68 24.21
N ARG A 22 -5.48 19.40 24.58
CA ARG A 22 -4.29 18.55 24.56
C ARG A 22 -3.87 18.53 23.10
N ASP A 23 -2.78 19.20 22.77
CA ASP A 23 -2.10 18.98 21.50
C ASP A 23 -1.88 17.47 21.41
N ALA A 24 -2.51 16.82 20.44
CA ALA A 24 -2.26 15.42 20.19
C ALA A 24 -0.78 15.29 19.87
N GLU A 25 -0.04 14.49 20.65
CA GLU A 25 1.36 14.21 20.35
C GLU A 25 1.46 13.73 18.90
N SER A 26 2.41 14.30 18.15
CA SER A 26 2.65 13.87 16.78
C SER A 26 2.98 12.37 16.77
N PRO A 27 2.44 11.61 15.80
CA PRO A 27 2.71 10.17 15.73
C PRO A 27 4.23 9.93 15.62
N LEU A 28 4.71 8.93 16.34
CA LEU A 28 6.14 8.55 16.40
C LEU A 28 6.34 7.18 15.74
N PRO A 29 6.32 7.07 14.39
CA PRO A 29 6.41 5.79 13.70
C PRO A 29 7.69 5.02 14.03
N ARG A 30 8.81 5.73 14.21
CA ARG A 30 10.11 5.14 14.58
C ARG A 30 10.18 4.63 16.02
N ALA A 31 9.19 4.97 16.86
CA ALA A 31 9.08 4.50 18.23
C ALA A 31 8.07 3.35 18.38
N CYS A 32 7.42 2.91 17.30
CA CYS A 32 6.55 1.75 17.32
C CYS A 32 7.32 0.49 17.74
N VAL A 33 6.68 -0.33 18.57
CA VAL A 33 7.23 -1.64 18.94
C VAL A 33 7.07 -2.56 17.74
N ILE A 34 8.19 -3.03 17.20
CA ILE A 34 8.25 -3.97 16.08
C ILE A 34 8.59 -5.34 16.66
N PHE A 35 8.04 -6.42 16.09
CA PHE A 35 8.34 -7.78 16.51
C PHE A 35 8.91 -8.58 15.34
N ASP A 36 9.88 -9.44 15.65
CA ASP A 36 10.35 -10.47 14.74
C ASP A 36 9.24 -11.51 14.51
N GLY A 37 8.91 -11.79 13.25
CA GLY A 37 7.81 -12.69 12.90
C GLY A 37 8.08 -14.17 13.20
N GLU A 38 9.34 -14.57 13.41
CA GLU A 38 9.72 -15.96 13.73
C GLU A 38 9.91 -16.14 15.25
N SER A 39 10.70 -15.28 15.89
CA SER A 39 11.00 -15.41 17.33
C SER A 39 9.93 -14.76 18.22
N GLY A 40 9.15 -13.80 17.69
CA GLY A 40 8.23 -12.97 18.47
C GLY A 40 8.93 -11.95 19.37
N GLU A 41 10.26 -11.82 19.29
CA GLU A 41 11.02 -10.87 20.10
C GLU A 41 10.87 -9.45 19.56
N ALA A 42 10.91 -8.46 20.46
CA ALA A 42 10.86 -7.06 20.06
C ALA A 42 12.16 -6.66 19.35
N LEU A 43 12.02 -5.94 18.22
CA LEU A 43 13.10 -5.34 17.47
C LEU A 43 13.15 -3.84 17.74
N THR A 44 14.36 -3.28 17.82
CA THR A 44 14.55 -1.84 17.75
C THR A 44 14.45 -1.37 16.30
N TRP A 45 14.16 -0.08 16.09
CA TRP A 45 14.19 0.53 14.76
C TRP A 45 15.53 0.34 14.05
N SER A 46 16.65 0.51 14.76
CA SER A 46 17.98 0.32 14.19
C SER A 46 18.18 -1.10 13.68
N THR A 47 17.75 -2.12 14.44
CA THR A 47 17.86 -3.51 14.03
C THR A 47 16.92 -3.84 12.87
N LEU A 48 15.73 -3.23 12.80
CA LEU A 48 14.88 -3.34 11.61
C LEU A 48 15.60 -2.79 10.37
N MET A 49 16.16 -1.59 10.46
CA MET A 49 16.81 -0.95 9.32
C MET A 49 18.10 -1.67 8.88
N GLU A 50 18.88 -2.24 9.81
CA GLU A 50 20.01 -3.12 9.47
C GLU A 50 19.56 -4.34 8.66
N ARG A 51 18.38 -4.88 8.94
CA ARG A 51 17.81 -5.99 8.15
C ARG A 51 17.31 -5.54 6.79
N VAL A 52 16.64 -4.39 6.72
CA VAL A 52 16.20 -3.76 5.46
C VAL A 52 17.38 -3.50 4.54
N GLU A 53 18.50 -2.99 5.07
CA GLU A 53 19.71 -2.71 4.29
C GLU A 53 20.35 -3.97 3.70
N ARG A 54 20.28 -5.09 4.41
CA ARG A 54 20.87 -6.37 3.98
C ARG A 54 19.96 -7.17 3.06
N ALA A 55 18.69 -6.78 2.93
CA ALA A 55 17.71 -7.48 2.13
C ALA A 55 17.87 -7.13 0.64
N ASP A 56 17.73 -8.14 -0.22
CA ASP A 56 17.61 -7.95 -1.66
C ASP A 56 16.28 -7.28 -2.03
N ALA A 57 15.22 -7.70 -1.35
CA ALA A 57 13.86 -7.21 -1.53
C ALA A 57 13.12 -7.16 -0.19
N VAL A 58 12.24 -6.17 -0.03
CA VAL A 58 11.42 -5.97 1.17
C VAL A 58 9.97 -5.80 0.74
N MET A 59 9.05 -6.54 1.35
CA MET A 59 7.62 -6.36 1.13
C MET A 59 7.00 -5.72 2.38
N LEU A 60 6.42 -4.54 2.21
CA LEU A 60 5.73 -3.79 3.24
C LEU A 60 4.23 -4.09 3.13
N GLY A 61 3.79 -5.10 3.87
CA GLY A 61 2.38 -5.47 4.00
C GLY A 61 1.58 -4.38 4.72
N GLU A 62 0.43 -3.97 4.19
CA GLU A 62 -0.42 -2.93 4.76
C GLU A 62 -1.84 -3.39 5.11
N ARG A 63 -2.49 -2.60 5.96
CA ARG A 63 -3.95 -2.54 6.05
C ARG A 63 -4.36 -1.13 5.63
N HIS A 64 -5.19 -1.02 4.60
CA HIS A 64 -5.47 0.24 3.90
C HIS A 64 -5.98 1.40 4.76
N ASP A 65 -6.57 1.12 5.92
CA ASP A 65 -7.12 2.09 6.87
C ASP A 65 -6.27 2.27 8.14
N ASP A 66 -5.05 1.72 8.19
CA ASP A 66 -4.14 1.85 9.34
C ASP A 66 -3.14 2.99 9.16
N LEU A 67 -3.50 4.18 9.66
CA LEU A 67 -2.65 5.38 9.64
C LEU A 67 -1.25 5.12 10.22
N MET A 68 -1.14 4.40 11.35
CA MET A 68 0.19 4.21 11.97
C MET A 68 1.04 3.24 11.15
N GLY A 69 0.42 2.20 10.58
CA GLY A 69 1.06 1.29 9.63
C GLY A 69 1.69 2.06 8.46
N HIS A 70 0.92 2.96 7.84
CA HIS A 70 1.41 3.83 6.75
C HIS A 70 2.55 4.74 7.17
N LEU A 71 2.46 5.36 8.34
CA LEU A 71 3.53 6.22 8.87
C LEU A 71 4.82 5.43 9.15
N VAL A 72 4.72 4.18 9.60
CA VAL A 72 5.87 3.27 9.76
C VAL A 72 6.49 2.95 8.40
N GLN A 73 5.68 2.66 7.38
CA GLN A 73 6.16 2.39 6.03
C GLN A 73 6.89 3.60 5.43
N HIS A 74 6.36 4.81 5.62
CA HIS A 74 7.05 6.04 5.22
C HIS A 74 8.38 6.20 5.93
N ALA A 75 8.42 5.99 7.25
CA ALA A 75 9.67 6.06 8.01
C ALA A 75 10.71 5.04 7.52
N ILE A 76 10.29 3.82 7.12
CA ILE A 76 11.17 2.83 6.51
C ILE A 76 11.72 3.35 5.17
N LEU A 77 10.87 3.93 4.31
CA LEU A 77 11.30 4.48 3.01
C LEU A 77 12.25 5.68 3.16
N GLU A 78 12.03 6.52 4.18
CA GLU A 78 12.92 7.64 4.54
C GLU A 78 14.29 7.15 4.99
N ASP A 79 14.34 6.09 5.79
CA ASP A 79 15.57 5.58 6.41
C ASP A 79 16.25 4.45 5.59
N ALA A 80 15.60 3.92 4.54
CA ALA A 80 16.15 2.88 3.68
C ALA A 80 17.48 3.33 3.04
N PRO A 81 18.40 2.43 2.66
CA PRO A 81 19.63 2.82 1.96
C PRO A 81 19.36 3.41 0.56
N ASN A 82 20.37 4.03 -0.05
CA ASN A 82 20.30 4.59 -1.41
C ASN A 82 21.31 3.85 -2.30
N PRO A 83 20.93 3.33 -3.48
CA PRO A 83 19.60 3.42 -4.11
C PRO A 83 18.66 2.30 -3.68
N SER A 84 17.57 2.66 -2.98
CA SER A 84 16.37 1.83 -2.88
C SER A 84 15.40 2.16 -4.01
N GLY A 85 14.50 1.22 -4.32
CA GLY A 85 13.42 1.41 -5.28
C GLY A 85 12.08 1.01 -4.68
N LEU A 86 10.98 1.51 -5.24
CA LEU A 86 9.62 1.22 -4.78
C LEU A 86 8.73 0.67 -5.90
N ALA A 87 8.07 -0.44 -5.63
CA ALA A 87 6.97 -0.99 -6.40
C ALA A 87 5.67 -0.78 -5.60
N LEU A 88 4.57 -0.41 -6.27
CA LEU A 88 3.28 -0.20 -5.61
C LEU A 88 2.20 -1.12 -6.22
N GLU A 89 1.49 -1.86 -5.36
CA GLU A 89 0.25 -2.57 -5.74
C GLU A 89 -0.82 -1.62 -6.30
N MET A 90 -0.82 -0.38 -5.80
CA MET A 90 -1.84 0.63 -6.07
C MET A 90 -1.79 1.17 -7.50
N LEU A 91 -0.74 0.83 -8.26
CA LEU A 91 -0.57 1.23 -9.66
C LEU A 91 -0.50 -0.02 -10.56
N GLU A 92 -1.27 0.01 -11.63
CA GLU A 92 -1.31 -1.01 -12.68
C GLU A 92 -0.12 -0.81 -13.64
N ARG A 93 0.52 -1.89 -14.11
CA ARG A 93 1.73 -1.82 -14.94
C ARG A 93 1.59 -1.02 -16.24
N ASP A 94 0.37 -0.89 -16.76
CA ASP A 94 0.10 -0.07 -17.93
C ASP A 94 -0.03 1.44 -17.62
N GLU A 95 -0.03 1.81 -16.33
CA GLU A 95 0.04 3.18 -15.83
C GLU A 95 1.48 3.67 -15.66
N GLN A 96 2.49 2.80 -15.86
CA GLN A 96 3.90 3.20 -15.76
C GLN A 96 4.25 4.46 -16.58
N PRO A 97 3.74 4.66 -17.83
CA PRO A 97 3.98 5.90 -18.56
C PRO A 97 3.45 7.14 -17.84
N LEU A 98 2.33 7.05 -17.12
CA LEU A 98 1.77 8.16 -16.34
C LEU A 98 2.64 8.48 -15.12
N LEU A 99 3.15 7.44 -14.46
CA LEU A 99 4.11 7.59 -13.36
C LEU A 99 5.43 8.21 -13.85
N ASP A 100 5.88 7.84 -15.03
CA ASP A 100 7.06 8.43 -15.69
C ASP A 100 6.82 9.90 -16.04
N ASP A 101 5.66 10.24 -16.62
CA ASP A 101 5.28 11.64 -16.90
C ASP A 101 5.19 12.48 -15.62
N PHE A 102 4.67 11.91 -14.53
CA PHE A 102 4.64 12.56 -13.21
C PHE A 102 6.05 12.79 -12.67
N ARG A 103 6.91 11.77 -12.69
CA ARG A 103 8.32 11.87 -12.28
C ARG A 103 9.05 12.97 -13.05
N ASP A 104 8.81 13.05 -14.36
CA ASP A 104 9.48 13.98 -15.26
C ASP A 104 8.87 15.40 -15.23
N GLY A 105 7.80 15.60 -14.44
CA GLY A 105 7.13 16.88 -14.24
C GLY A 105 6.26 17.32 -15.43
N LEU A 106 5.88 16.39 -16.30
CA LEU A 106 4.99 16.64 -17.44
C LEU A 106 3.53 16.77 -17.01
N ILE A 107 3.13 16.03 -15.97
CA ILE A 107 1.84 16.13 -15.31
C ILE A 107 2.03 16.41 -13.81
N ASP A 108 1.11 17.14 -13.21
CA ASP A 108 1.11 17.37 -11.77
C ASP A 108 0.49 16.18 -11.02
N GLN A 109 0.62 16.20 -9.69
CA GLN A 109 0.09 15.16 -8.82
C GLN A 109 -1.42 14.95 -9.01
N THR A 110 -2.19 16.04 -9.12
CA THR A 110 -3.64 15.98 -9.31
C THR A 110 -3.99 15.24 -10.61
N THR A 111 -3.34 15.63 -11.72
CA THR A 111 -3.54 15.01 -13.03
C THR A 111 -3.12 13.55 -13.02
N PHE A 112 -1.99 13.22 -12.38
CA PHE A 112 -1.53 11.85 -12.24
C PHE A 112 -2.59 10.96 -11.55
N GLN A 113 -3.11 11.41 -10.41
CA GLN A 113 -4.13 10.68 -9.67
C GLN A 113 -5.44 10.51 -10.43
N GLU A 114 -5.87 11.55 -11.16
CA GLU A 114 -7.07 11.48 -11.99
C GLU A 114 -6.92 10.46 -13.12
N LEU A 115 -5.75 10.41 -13.77
CA LEU A 115 -5.49 9.51 -14.89
C LEU A 115 -5.29 8.04 -14.47
N THR A 116 -4.79 7.79 -13.25
CA THR A 116 -4.68 6.43 -12.67
C THR A 116 -5.91 6.02 -11.86
N GLU A 117 -6.94 6.88 -11.81
CA GLU A 117 -8.14 6.66 -10.98
C GLU A 117 -7.81 6.40 -9.49
N SER A 118 -6.68 6.91 -9.00
CA SER A 118 -6.10 6.58 -7.69
C SER A 118 -6.70 7.36 -6.51
N THR A 119 -7.45 8.43 -6.76
CA THR A 119 -7.93 9.39 -5.74
C THR A 119 -8.68 8.74 -4.57
N ASN A 120 -9.35 7.60 -4.79
CA ASN A 120 -10.18 6.94 -3.78
C ASN A 120 -9.78 5.49 -3.50
N TRP A 121 -8.50 5.13 -3.69
CA TRP A 121 -8.05 3.73 -3.57
C TRP A 121 -8.53 3.03 -2.29
N ALA A 122 -8.38 3.67 -1.14
CA ALA A 122 -8.83 3.15 0.17
C ALA A 122 -9.88 4.06 0.85
N GLY A 123 -10.44 5.01 0.11
CA GLY A 123 -11.29 6.08 0.62
C GLY A 123 -10.73 7.46 0.33
N VAL A 124 -11.50 8.48 0.73
CA VAL A 124 -11.19 9.89 0.51
C VAL A 124 -9.86 10.24 1.18
N GLU A 125 -9.00 10.98 0.47
CA GLU A 125 -7.69 11.47 0.93
C GLU A 125 -6.64 10.38 1.26
N THR A 126 -6.94 9.10 1.03
CA THR A 126 -5.99 8.01 1.34
C THR A 126 -4.79 8.03 0.43
N TRP A 127 -4.94 8.42 -0.84
CA TRP A 127 -3.81 8.50 -1.75
C TRP A 127 -2.79 9.55 -1.33
N GLU A 128 -3.26 10.76 -1.05
CA GLU A 128 -2.43 11.90 -0.65
C GLU A 128 -1.78 11.67 0.71
N THR A 129 -2.48 10.96 1.59
CA THR A 129 -1.97 10.68 2.94
C THR A 129 -0.99 9.51 2.95
N PHE A 130 -1.20 8.47 2.14
CA PHE A 130 -0.51 7.19 2.28
C PHE A 130 0.40 6.82 1.11
N TYR A 131 -0.02 7.05 -0.14
CA TYR A 131 0.70 6.51 -1.29
C TYR A 131 1.57 7.56 -1.99
N GLN A 132 1.08 8.79 -2.13
CA GLN A 132 1.87 9.88 -2.70
C GLN A 132 3.17 10.15 -1.91
N PRO A 133 3.15 10.23 -0.56
CA PRO A 133 4.37 10.51 0.18
C PRO A 133 5.43 9.42 0.01
N ALA A 134 5.01 8.16 -0.15
CA ALA A 134 5.90 7.03 -0.44
C ALA A 134 6.58 7.18 -1.80
N ILE A 135 5.81 7.55 -2.85
CA ILE A 135 6.35 7.85 -4.18
C ILE A 135 7.35 9.01 -4.09
N ASP A 136 6.97 10.11 -3.46
CA ASP A 136 7.78 11.31 -3.44
C ASP A 136 9.10 11.11 -2.68
N VAL A 137 9.10 10.35 -1.57
CA VAL A 137 10.32 10.05 -0.81
C VAL A 137 11.34 9.34 -1.71
N VAL A 138 10.91 8.34 -2.47
CA VAL A 138 11.81 7.54 -3.30
C VAL A 138 12.29 8.33 -4.52
N LEU A 139 11.38 9.06 -5.20
CA LEU A 139 11.76 9.92 -6.34
C LEU A 139 12.73 11.03 -5.93
N ARG A 140 12.49 11.72 -4.80
CA ARG A 140 13.40 12.78 -4.30
C ARG A 140 14.80 12.26 -4.00
N ARG A 141 14.94 10.98 -3.67
CA ARG A 141 16.22 10.32 -3.38
C ARG A 141 16.90 9.75 -4.63
N GLY A 142 16.27 9.88 -5.80
CA GLY A 142 16.76 9.36 -7.08
C GLY A 142 16.49 7.87 -7.27
N GLY A 143 15.65 7.26 -6.43
CA GLY A 143 15.25 5.86 -6.55
C GLY A 143 14.18 5.65 -7.62
N PRO A 144 14.14 4.49 -8.29
CA PRO A 144 13.08 4.14 -9.23
C PRO A 144 11.76 3.85 -8.49
N VAL A 145 10.65 4.28 -9.10
CA VAL A 145 9.29 3.91 -8.67
C VAL A 145 8.61 3.20 -9.84
N VAL A 146 7.99 2.05 -9.57
CA VAL A 146 7.33 1.21 -10.59
C VAL A 146 5.91 0.82 -10.20
N ALA A 147 5.04 0.75 -11.19
CA ALA A 147 3.70 0.18 -11.06
C ALA A 147 3.78 -1.36 -11.00
N ALA A 148 3.29 -1.95 -9.92
CA ALA A 148 3.54 -3.38 -9.65
C ALA A 148 2.43 -4.29 -10.21
N ASN A 149 1.21 -3.80 -10.28
CA ASN A 149 0.04 -4.67 -10.33
C ASN A 149 -0.42 -4.98 -11.76
N ALA A 150 -1.06 -6.12 -11.97
CA ALA A 150 -1.68 -6.42 -13.26
C ALA A 150 -2.93 -5.57 -13.48
N PRO A 151 -3.16 -5.06 -14.71
CA PRO A 151 -4.30 -4.21 -14.95
C PRO A 151 -5.61 -4.96 -14.74
N ARG A 152 -6.55 -4.34 -14.00
CA ARG A 152 -7.82 -4.98 -13.60
C ARG A 152 -8.60 -5.55 -14.76
N ARG A 153 -8.53 -4.92 -15.93
CA ARG A 153 -9.22 -5.41 -17.14
C ARG A 153 -8.73 -6.79 -17.60
N TYR A 154 -7.43 -7.07 -17.51
CA TYR A 154 -6.88 -8.39 -17.86
C TYR A 154 -7.21 -9.41 -16.78
N VAL A 155 -7.06 -9.04 -15.51
CA VAL A 155 -7.37 -9.93 -14.39
C VAL A 155 -8.85 -10.30 -14.37
N ARG A 156 -9.74 -9.32 -14.60
CA ARG A 156 -11.18 -9.55 -14.75
C ARG A 156 -11.50 -10.42 -15.97
N HIS A 157 -10.82 -10.21 -17.09
CA HIS A 157 -11.02 -11.04 -18.28
C HIS A 157 -10.61 -12.49 -18.02
N ALA A 158 -9.42 -12.73 -17.45
CA ALA A 158 -8.96 -14.06 -17.09
C ALA A 158 -9.84 -14.74 -16.04
N ARG A 159 -10.38 -13.97 -15.10
CA ARG A 159 -11.33 -14.46 -14.08
C ARG A 159 -12.61 -15.01 -14.71
N ILE A 160 -13.14 -14.33 -15.73
CA ILE A 160 -14.44 -14.67 -16.34
C ILE A 160 -14.27 -15.69 -17.46
N GLU A 161 -13.30 -15.47 -18.36
CA GLU A 161 -13.12 -16.24 -19.61
C GLU A 161 -12.03 -17.32 -19.50
N GLY A 162 -11.22 -17.30 -18.43
CA GLY A 162 -10.11 -18.21 -18.18
C GLY A 162 -8.75 -17.65 -18.62
N LYS A 163 -7.68 -17.97 -17.89
CA LYS A 163 -6.33 -17.41 -18.14
C LYS A 163 -5.76 -17.70 -19.54
N SER A 164 -6.20 -18.75 -20.21
CA SER A 164 -5.74 -19.11 -21.56
C SER A 164 -6.20 -18.15 -22.66
N THR A 165 -7.15 -17.25 -22.37
CA THR A 165 -7.62 -16.23 -23.33
C THR A 165 -6.78 -14.95 -23.29
N LEU A 166 -5.88 -14.83 -22.32
CA LEU A 166 -5.01 -13.67 -22.22
C LEU A 166 -4.02 -13.60 -23.40
N PRO A 167 -3.75 -12.41 -23.95
CA PRO A 167 -2.85 -12.23 -25.07
C PRO A 167 -1.39 -12.31 -24.60
N THR A 168 -0.77 -13.50 -24.66
CA THR A 168 0.59 -13.75 -24.18
C THR A 168 1.69 -13.52 -25.22
N ASP A 169 1.32 -13.18 -26.46
CA ASP A 169 2.23 -13.03 -27.61
C ASP A 169 2.32 -11.59 -28.15
N GLN A 170 1.82 -10.63 -27.38
CA GLN A 170 1.73 -9.22 -27.77
C GLN A 170 2.50 -8.34 -26.77
N PRO A 171 2.92 -7.11 -27.13
CA PRO A 171 3.63 -6.23 -26.19
C PRO A 171 2.89 -6.00 -24.87
N ARG A 172 1.56 -6.00 -24.91
CA ARG A 172 0.67 -5.92 -23.74
C ARG A 172 0.73 -7.12 -22.80
N SER A 173 1.37 -8.23 -23.18
CA SER A 173 1.63 -9.37 -22.30
C SER A 173 2.60 -9.00 -21.17
N LEU A 174 3.36 -7.92 -21.31
CA LEU A 174 4.25 -7.41 -20.26
C LEU A 174 3.47 -6.81 -19.07
N TRP A 175 2.19 -6.49 -19.26
CA TRP A 175 1.37 -5.87 -18.22
C TRP A 175 0.86 -6.86 -17.17
N PHE A 176 1.05 -8.17 -17.35
CA PHE A 176 0.65 -9.17 -16.35
C PHE A 176 1.56 -10.39 -16.41
N ASP A 177 1.68 -11.09 -15.29
CA ASP A 177 2.31 -12.40 -15.22
C ASP A 177 1.29 -13.47 -14.87
N LEU A 178 1.54 -14.69 -15.35
CA LEU A 178 0.73 -15.85 -14.99
C LEU A 178 1.36 -16.54 -13.78
N PRO A 179 0.54 -17.07 -12.84
CA PRO A 179 1.05 -17.71 -11.63
C PRO A 179 1.97 -18.89 -11.95
N SER A 180 3.08 -18.97 -11.24
CA SER A 180 4.00 -20.09 -11.27
C SER A 180 3.33 -21.36 -10.73
N ASN A 181 3.83 -22.52 -11.17
CA ASN A 181 3.34 -23.81 -10.66
C ASN A 181 4.04 -24.18 -9.35
N VAL A 182 3.66 -23.50 -8.27
CA VAL A 182 4.16 -23.67 -6.91
C VAL A 182 3.05 -24.18 -5.98
N ASP A 183 3.41 -24.79 -4.86
CA ASP A 183 2.42 -25.20 -3.85
C ASP A 183 1.83 -23.97 -3.16
N ASP A 184 0.57 -23.68 -3.47
CA ASP A 184 -0.20 -22.57 -2.90
C ASP A 184 -1.26 -23.04 -1.90
N SER A 185 -1.21 -24.30 -1.43
CA SER A 185 -2.29 -24.91 -0.66
C SER A 185 -2.63 -24.16 0.63
N LEU A 186 -1.64 -23.68 1.38
CA LEU A 186 -1.85 -22.88 2.60
C LEU A 186 -2.47 -21.52 2.28
N TYR A 187 -1.95 -20.83 1.26
CA TYR A 187 -2.46 -19.54 0.82
C TYR A 187 -3.90 -19.65 0.29
N ARG A 188 -4.16 -20.67 -0.54
CA ARG A 188 -5.49 -21.02 -1.01
C ARG A 188 -6.45 -21.26 0.14
N LYS A 189 -6.06 -22.06 1.14
CA LYS A 189 -6.91 -22.28 2.32
C LYS A 189 -7.27 -20.96 3.00
N LYS A 190 -6.30 -20.08 3.26
CA LYS A 190 -6.54 -18.75 3.87
C LYS A 190 -7.48 -17.89 3.04
N PHE A 191 -7.32 -17.90 1.72
CA PHE A 191 -8.19 -17.18 0.80
C PHE A 191 -9.65 -17.66 0.91
N PHE A 192 -9.89 -18.96 0.90
CA PHE A 192 -11.24 -19.51 1.02
C PHE A 192 -11.83 -19.33 2.43
N ASP A 193 -11.00 -19.39 3.47
CA ASP A 193 -11.42 -19.07 4.85
C ASP A 193 -11.91 -17.60 4.94
N LEU A 194 -11.25 -16.66 4.25
CA LEU A 194 -11.63 -15.24 4.21
C LEU A 194 -12.92 -14.98 3.40
N MET A 195 -13.11 -15.70 2.29
CA MET A 195 -14.32 -15.59 1.46
C MET A 195 -15.59 -16.04 2.19
N GLY A 196 -15.45 -16.80 3.28
CA GLY A 196 -16.54 -17.23 4.15
C GLY A 196 -17.34 -18.44 3.62
N GLU A 197 -18.03 -19.10 4.54
CA GLU A 197 -18.90 -20.23 4.24
C GLU A 197 -20.10 -19.75 3.39
N GLY A 198 -20.26 -20.34 2.20
CA GLY A 198 -21.36 -20.02 1.28
C GLY A 198 -20.93 -19.47 -0.09
N THR A 199 -19.65 -19.15 -0.28
CA THR A 199 -19.12 -18.86 -1.61
C THR A 199 -19.16 -20.12 -2.48
N ASP A 200 -19.80 -20.03 -3.65
CA ASP A 200 -19.76 -21.09 -4.65
C ASP A 200 -18.30 -21.44 -5.00
N PRO A 201 -17.90 -22.74 -4.98
CA PRO A 201 -16.51 -23.12 -5.21
C PRO A 201 -15.96 -22.68 -6.57
N SER A 202 -16.78 -22.65 -7.62
CA SER A 202 -16.33 -22.21 -8.95
C SER A 202 -16.05 -20.71 -8.97
N VAL A 203 -16.92 -19.92 -8.33
CA VAL A 203 -16.74 -18.47 -8.16
C VAL A 203 -15.51 -18.19 -7.29
N GLY A 204 -15.34 -18.91 -6.19
CA GLY A 204 -14.15 -18.80 -5.34
C GLY A 204 -12.85 -19.12 -6.10
N ASN A 205 -12.85 -20.16 -6.94
CA ASN A 205 -11.70 -20.51 -7.79
C ASN A 205 -11.38 -19.40 -8.82
N GLN A 206 -12.40 -18.75 -9.39
CA GLN A 206 -12.21 -17.62 -10.29
C GLN A 206 -11.57 -16.43 -9.58
N PHE A 207 -12.07 -16.06 -8.39
CA PHE A 207 -11.45 -14.99 -7.61
C PHE A 207 -10.04 -15.34 -7.14
N PHE A 208 -9.79 -16.60 -6.77
CA PHE A 208 -8.45 -17.04 -6.44
C PHE A 208 -7.50 -16.97 -7.63
N LEU A 209 -7.95 -17.29 -8.85
CA LEU A 209 -7.16 -17.06 -10.07
C LEU A 209 -6.82 -15.58 -10.25
N ALA A 210 -7.78 -14.69 -10.04
CA ALA A 210 -7.54 -13.24 -10.11
C ALA A 210 -6.48 -12.79 -9.09
N GLN A 211 -6.63 -13.24 -7.83
CA GLN A 211 -5.69 -13.01 -6.75
C GLN A 211 -4.27 -13.45 -7.15
N ARG A 212 -4.13 -14.68 -7.67
CA ARG A 212 -2.83 -15.24 -8.07
C ARG A 212 -2.20 -14.49 -9.26
N ILE A 213 -2.99 -13.96 -10.20
CA ILE A 213 -2.45 -13.16 -11.31
C ILE A 213 -1.89 -11.83 -10.80
N TRP A 214 -2.58 -11.18 -9.86
CA TRP A 214 -2.04 -9.99 -9.18
C TRP A 214 -0.76 -10.33 -8.41
N ASP A 215 -0.77 -11.42 -7.61
CA ASP A 215 0.40 -11.90 -6.86
C ASP A 215 1.63 -12.09 -7.78
N ALA A 216 1.46 -12.85 -8.87
CA ALA A 216 2.53 -13.13 -9.83
C ALA A 216 3.08 -11.86 -10.49
N SER A 217 2.19 -10.93 -10.81
CA SER A 217 2.58 -9.66 -11.41
C SER A 217 3.34 -8.79 -10.41
N MET A 218 2.89 -8.69 -9.16
CA MET A 218 3.61 -7.93 -8.15
C MET A 218 4.98 -8.56 -7.81
N GLY A 219 5.04 -9.89 -7.67
CA GLY A 219 6.29 -10.62 -7.43
C GLY A 219 7.30 -10.38 -8.54
N LYS A 220 6.87 -10.49 -9.80
CA LYS A 220 7.73 -10.22 -10.96
C LYS A 220 8.16 -8.76 -11.06
N SER A 221 7.28 -7.80 -10.74
CA SER A 221 7.64 -6.37 -10.70
C SER A 221 8.71 -6.08 -9.65
N LEU A 222 8.60 -6.70 -8.47
CA LEU A 222 9.61 -6.56 -7.42
C LEU A 222 10.95 -7.20 -7.84
N ALA A 223 10.91 -8.37 -8.47
CA ALA A 223 12.10 -9.04 -8.99
C ALA A 223 12.80 -8.20 -10.08
N ASP A 224 12.04 -7.59 -10.99
CA ASP A 224 12.57 -6.72 -12.04
C ASP A 224 13.14 -5.41 -11.47
N LEU A 225 12.47 -4.82 -10.48
CA LEU A 225 12.97 -3.65 -9.76
C LEU A 225 14.32 -3.95 -9.10
N ARG A 226 14.45 -5.09 -8.42
CA ARG A 226 15.75 -5.54 -7.89
C ARG A 226 16.78 -5.72 -8.99
N ALA A 227 16.42 -6.37 -10.10
CA ALA A 227 17.33 -6.61 -11.23
C ALA A 227 17.80 -5.31 -11.91
N SER A 228 17.05 -4.21 -11.79
CA SER A 228 17.45 -2.88 -12.26
C SER A 228 18.53 -2.20 -11.40
N GLY A 229 18.86 -2.77 -10.24
CA GLY A 229 19.92 -2.28 -9.35
C GLY A 229 19.41 -1.64 -8.05
N ALA A 230 18.10 -1.64 -7.79
CA ALA A 230 17.56 -1.21 -6.51
C ALA A 230 18.00 -2.14 -5.36
N GLN A 231 18.52 -1.56 -4.28
CA GLN A 231 19.02 -2.25 -3.08
C GLN A 231 18.62 -1.49 -1.80
N PRO A 232 17.54 -1.92 -1.11
CA PRO A 232 16.61 -2.97 -1.51
C PRO A 232 15.62 -2.49 -2.57
N ALA A 233 15.06 -3.44 -3.31
CA ALA A 233 13.77 -3.24 -3.98
C ALA A 233 12.64 -3.40 -2.95
N ILE A 234 11.75 -2.42 -2.85
CA ILE A 234 10.68 -2.42 -1.83
C ILE A 234 9.33 -2.51 -2.54
N LEU A 235 8.43 -3.39 -2.10
CA LEU A 235 7.06 -3.48 -2.57
C LEU A 235 6.10 -3.03 -1.45
N LEU A 236 5.26 -2.02 -1.72
CA LEU A 236 4.14 -1.66 -0.86
C LEU A 236 2.88 -2.37 -1.37
N VAL A 237 2.26 -3.18 -0.49
CA VAL A 237 1.24 -4.17 -0.88
C VAL A 237 0.30 -4.48 0.29
N GLY A 238 -0.96 -4.78 0.01
CA GLY A 238 -1.95 -5.29 0.95
C GLY A 238 -1.43 -6.53 1.67
N GLY A 239 -1.53 -6.55 3.00
CA GLY A 239 -0.88 -7.54 3.86
C GLY A 239 -1.27 -8.99 3.54
N PHE A 240 -2.48 -9.22 3.03
CA PHE A 240 -2.94 -10.56 2.64
C PHE A 240 -2.07 -11.21 1.56
N HIS A 241 -1.48 -10.41 0.67
CA HIS A 241 -0.62 -10.89 -0.41
C HIS A 241 0.73 -11.44 0.08
N VAL A 242 1.15 -11.11 1.31
CA VAL A 242 2.51 -11.38 1.80
C VAL A 242 2.57 -12.08 3.16
N VAL A 243 1.55 -11.91 4.00
CA VAL A 243 1.51 -12.49 5.34
C VAL A 243 1.59 -14.02 5.28
N ASP A 244 2.43 -14.61 6.14
CA ASP A 244 2.61 -16.06 6.29
C ASP A 244 2.78 -16.84 4.97
N GLN A 245 3.75 -16.43 4.15
CA GLN A 245 3.97 -16.98 2.80
C GLN A 245 2.76 -16.74 1.87
N GLY A 246 2.28 -15.49 1.84
CA GLY A 246 1.22 -15.06 0.95
C GLY A 246 1.59 -15.22 -0.54
N GLY A 247 0.61 -15.05 -1.42
CA GLY A 247 0.75 -15.40 -2.82
C GLY A 247 1.92 -14.71 -3.55
N THR A 248 2.19 -13.43 -3.26
CA THR A 248 3.30 -12.68 -3.84
C THR A 248 4.66 -13.19 -3.38
N VAL A 249 4.76 -13.78 -2.18
CA VAL A 249 6.02 -14.38 -1.67
C VAL A 249 6.35 -15.68 -2.40
N LEU A 250 5.35 -16.35 -2.97
CA LEU A 250 5.50 -17.61 -3.69
C LEU A 250 5.96 -17.44 -5.15
N GLU A 251 6.02 -16.20 -5.64
CA GLU A 251 6.28 -15.84 -7.05
C GLU A 251 7.64 -15.13 -7.18
#